data_AF-A0A7V8JKX6-F1
#
_entry.id   AF-A0A7V8JKX6-F1
#
_cell.length_a   1.000
_cell.length_b   1.000
_cell.length_c   1.000
_cell.angle_alpha   90.00
_cell.angle_beta   90.00
_cell.angle_gamma   90.00
#
_symmetry.space_group_name_H-M   'P 1'
#
loop_
_entity.id
_entity.type
_entity.pdbx_description
1 polymer ?
#
loop_
_entity_poly.entity_id
_entity_poly.type
_entity_poly.pdbx_seq_one_letter_code
_entity_poly.pdbx_strand_id
1 'polypeptide(L)'
;MPNTAGLQVSSPDGWEGLPQTLPWDAARQELRELTGRVINVKSPAAISAYLTAAAQMSSAADVVDLKVKLDNVDVPATAANKIIVATPAQAAAGKSLAFAIAPVKPAGDYVQGIYAGQFHMMFESHIP
;
A
#
# COMPACT_ATOMS: atom_id res chain seq x y z
N MET A 1 -10.56 -4.16 -25.51
CA MET A 1 -11.43 -3.72 -24.40
C MET A 1 -10.98 -4.46 -23.16
N PRO A 2 -10.64 -3.80 -22.04
CA PRO A 2 -10.41 -4.50 -20.78
C PRO A 2 -11.67 -5.28 -20.43
N ASN A 3 -11.50 -6.54 -20.03
CA ASN A 3 -12.57 -7.43 -19.57
C ASN A 3 -13.44 -6.69 -18.53
N THR A 4 -14.69 -6.39 -18.88
CA THR A 4 -15.65 -5.68 -18.01
C THR A 4 -16.21 -6.58 -16.89
N ALA A 5 -15.86 -7.85 -16.88
CA ALA A 5 -16.19 -8.85 -15.88
C ALA A 5 -15.00 -9.26 -14.99
N GLY A 6 -13.81 -8.64 -15.15
CA GLY A 6 -12.61 -8.97 -14.38
C GLY A 6 -12.33 -8.01 -13.22
N LEU A 7 -11.35 -8.36 -12.39
CA LEU A 7 -10.78 -7.43 -11.40
C LEU A 7 -10.14 -6.24 -12.13
N GLN A 8 -10.48 -5.03 -11.67
CA GLN A 8 -9.90 -3.78 -12.11
C GLN A 8 -9.24 -3.11 -10.92
N VAL A 9 -7.97 -2.76 -11.08
CA VAL A 9 -7.20 -1.97 -10.11
C VAL A 9 -6.57 -0.83 -10.89
N SER A 10 -6.74 0.39 -10.41
CA SER A 10 -6.12 1.56 -11.02
C SER A 10 -5.79 2.59 -9.95
N SER A 11 -4.75 3.37 -10.19
CA SER A 11 -4.45 4.52 -9.35
C SER A 11 -4.66 5.79 -10.17
N PRO A 12 -5.39 6.79 -9.65
CA PRO A 12 -5.49 8.09 -10.31
C PRO A 12 -4.09 8.63 -10.62
N ASP A 13 -3.92 9.25 -11.78
CA ASP A 13 -2.67 9.93 -12.18
C ASP A 13 -1.41 9.03 -12.29
N GLY A 14 -1.55 7.71 -12.15
CA GLY A 14 -0.45 6.76 -12.36
C GLY A 14 0.66 6.83 -11.30
N TRP A 15 0.35 7.30 -10.09
CA TRP A 15 1.36 7.51 -9.03
C TRP A 15 2.09 6.23 -8.62
N GLU A 16 1.49 5.06 -8.81
CA GLU A 16 2.10 3.75 -8.50
C GLU A 16 3.34 3.45 -9.35
N GLY A 17 3.44 4.07 -10.54
CA GLY A 17 4.60 3.94 -11.42
C GLY A 17 5.71 4.97 -11.15
N LEU A 18 5.48 5.91 -10.22
CA LEU A 18 6.39 7.01 -9.92
C LEU A 18 7.10 6.79 -8.59
N PRO A 19 8.35 7.26 -8.44
CA PRO A 19 9.02 7.29 -7.14
C PRO A 19 8.17 8.01 -6.09
N GLN A 20 7.90 7.34 -4.97
CA GLN A 20 7.21 7.91 -3.83
C GLN A 20 8.22 8.27 -2.75
N THR A 21 8.15 9.50 -2.23
CA THR A 21 9.05 10.00 -1.19
C THR A 21 8.29 10.17 0.12
N LEU A 22 8.74 9.52 1.19
CA LEU A 22 8.22 9.76 2.53
C LEU A 22 8.72 11.12 3.03
N PRO A 23 7.84 11.98 3.56
CA PRO A 23 8.24 13.28 4.08
C PRO A 23 9.15 13.13 5.30
N TRP A 24 10.19 13.95 5.40
CA TRP A 24 11.05 14.07 6.58
C TRP A 24 10.63 15.28 7.42
N ASP A 25 10.35 15.06 8.72
CA ASP A 25 10.15 16.14 9.69
C ASP A 25 11.49 16.44 10.38
N ALA A 26 12.14 17.52 9.96
CA ALA A 26 13.44 17.93 10.49
C ALA A 26 13.41 18.37 11.96
N ALA A 27 12.25 18.86 12.45
CA ALA A 27 12.13 19.29 13.84
C ALA A 27 12.01 18.10 14.79
N ARG A 28 11.34 17.03 14.35
CA ARG A 28 11.18 15.78 15.13
C ARG A 28 12.25 14.73 14.82
N GLN A 29 13.03 14.94 13.76
CA GLN A 29 13.95 13.96 13.20
C GLN A 29 13.26 12.61 12.90
N GLU A 30 12.09 12.68 12.25
CA GLU A 30 11.27 11.50 11.96
C GLU A 30 10.79 11.47 10.51
N LEU A 31 10.76 10.29 9.91
CA LEU A 31 10.00 10.05 8.69
C LEU A 31 8.50 10.08 9.02
N ARG A 32 7.74 10.75 8.16
CA ARG A 32 6.29 10.91 8.29
C ARG A 32 5.58 9.98 7.32
N GLU A 33 4.34 9.69 7.64
CA GLU A 33 3.45 8.91 6.77
C GLU A 33 3.22 9.64 5.45
N LEU A 34 3.31 8.91 4.34
CA LEU A 34 2.84 9.37 3.04
C LEU A 34 1.34 9.06 2.94
N THR A 35 0.53 10.10 2.72
CA THR A 35 -0.93 10.00 2.56
C THR A 35 -1.40 10.75 1.30
N GLY A 36 -2.71 10.78 1.06
CA GLY A 36 -3.29 11.55 -0.05
C GLY A 36 -3.19 10.84 -1.41
N ARG A 37 -2.99 9.52 -1.38
CA ARG A 37 -3.05 8.65 -2.54
C ARG A 37 -4.32 7.81 -2.47
N VAL A 38 -4.79 7.38 -3.62
CA VAL A 38 -6.00 6.56 -3.75
C VAL A 38 -5.73 5.41 -4.71
N ILE A 39 -6.31 4.25 -4.42
CA ILE A 39 -6.39 3.11 -5.34
C ILE A 39 -7.85 2.81 -5.58
N ASN A 40 -8.26 2.80 -6.84
CA ASN A 40 -9.60 2.42 -7.26
C ASN A 40 -9.64 0.93 -7.56
N VAL A 41 -10.63 0.25 -7.00
CA VAL A 41 -10.86 -1.18 -7.22
C VAL A 41 -12.29 -1.44 -7.68
N LYS A 42 -12.46 -2.35 -8.62
CA LYS A 42 -13.77 -2.79 -9.11
C LYS A 42 -13.73 -4.28 -9.49
N SER A 43 -14.78 -5.00 -9.15
CA SER A 43 -14.90 -6.44 -9.44
C SER A 43 -16.36 -6.89 -9.32
N PRO A 44 -16.81 -7.94 -10.04
CA PRO A 44 -18.09 -8.59 -9.77
C PRO A 44 -18.15 -9.33 -8.42
N ALA A 45 -17.02 -9.55 -7.74
CA ALA A 45 -16.95 -10.25 -6.46
C ALA A 45 -16.16 -9.47 -5.39
N ALA A 46 -16.15 -9.98 -4.16
CA ALA A 46 -15.38 -9.39 -3.08
C ALA A 46 -13.88 -9.31 -3.44
N ILE A 47 -13.21 -8.23 -2.99
CA ILE A 47 -11.80 -7.98 -3.27
C ILE A 47 -11.01 -8.09 -1.97
N SER A 48 -9.94 -8.88 -1.97
CA SER A 48 -8.93 -8.88 -0.91
C SER A 48 -7.62 -8.26 -1.37
N ALA A 49 -6.82 -7.79 -0.41
CA ALA A 49 -5.47 -7.31 -0.63
C ALA A 49 -4.47 -7.90 0.37
N TYR A 50 -3.22 -8.03 -0.08
CA TYR A 50 -2.06 -8.39 0.74
C TYR A 50 -0.76 -7.90 0.05
N LEU A 51 0.34 -7.79 0.78
CA LEU A 51 1.68 -7.59 0.21
C LEU A 51 2.34 -8.94 -0.03
N THR A 52 3.10 -9.07 -1.12
CA THR A 52 3.82 -10.32 -1.42
C THR A 52 5.01 -10.58 -0.49
N ALA A 53 5.52 -9.53 0.15
CA ALA A 53 6.57 -9.55 1.15
C ALA A 53 6.44 -8.33 2.08
N ALA A 54 7.22 -8.30 3.16
CA ALA A 54 7.27 -7.13 4.04
C ALA A 54 7.76 -5.90 3.25
N ALA A 55 7.08 -4.77 3.43
CA ALA A 55 7.51 -3.51 2.85
C ALA A 55 8.62 -2.91 3.71
N GLN A 56 9.75 -2.56 3.10
CA GLN A 56 10.92 -2.03 3.78
C GLN A 56 11.63 -1.01 2.89
N MET A 57 12.36 -0.09 3.51
CA MET A 57 13.36 0.73 2.85
C MET A 57 14.71 0.50 3.52
N SER A 58 15.77 0.43 2.75
CA SER A 58 17.13 0.22 3.26
C SER A 58 18.06 1.32 2.82
N SER A 59 19.00 1.66 3.70
CA SER A 59 20.22 2.40 3.38
C SER A 59 21.42 1.46 3.45
N ALA A 60 22.64 1.98 3.27
CA ALA A 60 23.86 1.21 3.47
C ALA A 60 24.09 0.80 4.94
N ALA A 61 23.46 1.48 5.90
CA ALA A 61 23.72 1.33 7.33
C ALA A 61 22.54 0.77 8.13
N ASP A 62 21.32 0.85 7.59
CA ASP A 62 20.10 0.54 8.36
C ASP A 62 18.91 0.16 7.46
N VAL A 63 17.92 -0.51 8.06
CA VAL A 63 16.66 -0.91 7.41
C VAL A 63 15.48 -0.37 8.22
N VAL A 64 14.53 0.24 7.52
CA VAL A 64 13.29 0.78 8.08
C VAL A 64 12.12 -0.03 7.54
N ASP A 65 11.40 -0.70 8.43
CA ASP A 65 10.14 -1.35 8.10
C ASP A 65 9.06 -0.33 7.72
N LEU A 66 8.19 -0.70 6.79
CA LEU A 66 7.06 0.10 6.34
C LEU A 66 5.74 -0.63 6.61
N LYS A 67 4.74 0.15 7.03
CA LYS A 67 3.34 -0.26 7.06
C LYS A 67 2.62 0.34 5.86
N VAL A 68 2.15 -0.52 4.97
CA VAL A 68 1.23 -0.14 3.89
C VAL A 68 -0.19 -0.25 4.41
N LYS A 69 -1.02 0.76 4.15
CA LYS A 69 -2.40 0.81 4.63
C LYS A 69 -3.38 1.10 3.51
N LEU A 70 -4.56 0.47 3.63
CA LEU A 70 -5.74 0.75 2.82
C LEU A 70 -6.89 1.09 3.76
N ASP A 71 -7.50 2.26 3.60
CA ASP A 71 -8.55 2.78 4.50
C ASP A 71 -8.16 2.72 5.98
N ASN A 72 -6.90 3.06 6.28
CA ASN A 72 -6.29 3.01 7.62
C ASN A 72 -6.17 1.60 8.24
N VAL A 73 -6.28 0.54 7.43
CA VAL A 73 -6.04 -0.85 7.84
C VAL A 73 -4.69 -1.32 7.29
N ASP A 74 -3.84 -1.87 8.17
CA ASP A 74 -2.54 -2.43 7.81
C ASP A 74 -2.72 -3.62 6.85
N VAL A 75 -2.05 -3.57 5.69
CA VAL A 75 -2.07 -4.62 4.67
C VAL A 75 -1.05 -5.71 5.04
N PRO A 76 -1.47 -6.96 5.26
CA PRO A 76 -0.54 -8.02 5.70
C PRO A 76 0.43 -8.46 4.61
N ALA A 77 1.64 -8.86 5.01
CA ALA A 77 2.71 -9.30 4.11
C ALA A 77 2.65 -10.77 3.69
N THR A 78 1.43 -11.31 3.54
CA THR A 78 1.23 -12.71 3.13
C THR A 78 -0.19 -12.94 2.63
N ALA A 79 -0.34 -13.80 1.62
CA ALA A 79 -1.64 -14.22 1.10
C ALA A 79 -2.50 -14.97 2.14
N ALA A 80 -1.86 -15.66 3.10
CA ALA A 80 -2.55 -16.42 4.14
C ALA A 80 -3.42 -15.54 5.06
N ASN A 81 -3.04 -14.26 5.21
CA ASN A 81 -3.73 -13.29 6.06
C ASN A 81 -4.34 -12.14 5.26
N LYS A 82 -4.65 -12.33 3.97
CA LYS A 82 -5.22 -11.28 3.12
C LYS A 82 -6.49 -10.66 3.75
N ILE A 83 -6.62 -9.35 3.63
CA ILE A 83 -7.75 -8.60 4.20
C ILE A 83 -8.79 -8.30 3.12
N ILE A 84 -10.08 -8.30 3.46
CA ILE A 84 -11.14 -7.87 2.56
C ILE A 84 -11.13 -6.34 2.50
N VAL A 85 -10.90 -5.79 1.31
CA VAL A 85 -10.85 -4.33 1.08
C VAL A 85 -12.11 -3.79 0.41
N ALA A 86 -12.89 -4.67 -0.24
CA ALA A 86 -14.22 -4.36 -0.73
C ALA A 86 -15.14 -5.60 -0.64
N THR A 87 -16.32 -5.43 -0.06
CA THR A 87 -17.41 -6.42 -0.16
C THR A 87 -17.93 -6.54 -1.59
N PRO A 88 -18.70 -7.58 -1.96
CA PRO A 88 -19.23 -7.72 -3.32
C PRO A 88 -20.02 -6.49 -3.81
N ALA A 89 -20.86 -5.91 -2.95
CA ALA A 89 -21.64 -4.72 -3.29
C ALA A 89 -20.75 -3.49 -3.54
N GLN A 90 -19.76 -3.26 -2.67
CA GLN A 90 -18.79 -2.17 -2.83
C GLN A 90 -17.92 -2.36 -4.07
N ALA A 91 -17.45 -3.58 -4.31
CA ALA A 91 -16.62 -3.93 -5.46
C ALA A 91 -17.39 -3.75 -6.77
N ALA A 92 -18.67 -4.12 -6.82
CA ALA A 92 -19.51 -3.94 -8.00
C ALA A 92 -19.77 -2.46 -8.31
N ALA A 93 -19.99 -1.63 -7.28
CA ALA A 93 -20.13 -0.18 -7.41
C ALA A 93 -18.80 0.49 -7.84
N GLY A 94 -17.66 -0.13 -7.52
CA GLY A 94 -16.34 0.49 -7.57
C GLY A 94 -16.07 1.24 -6.28
N LYS A 95 -14.88 1.02 -5.70
CA LYS A 95 -14.47 1.62 -4.43
C LYS A 95 -13.12 2.31 -4.57
N SER A 96 -13.02 3.52 -4.04
CA SER A 96 -11.76 4.23 -3.84
C SER A 96 -11.23 3.93 -2.44
N LEU A 97 -10.03 3.36 -2.37
CA LEU A 97 -9.32 3.03 -1.13
C LEU A 97 -8.32 4.14 -0.84
N ALA A 98 -8.38 4.73 0.35
CA ALA A 98 -7.34 5.65 0.80
C ALA A 98 -6.04 4.88 1.03
N PHE A 99 -4.97 5.28 0.36
CA PHE A 99 -3.67 4.64 0.46
C PHE A 99 -2.73 5.46 1.35
N ALA A 100 -2.01 4.76 2.22
CA ALA A 100 -0.95 5.35 3.02
C ALA A 100 0.24 4.41 3.19
N ILE A 101 1.42 5.00 3.37
CA ILE A 101 2.65 4.29 3.75
C ILE A 101 3.24 4.98 4.98
N ALA A 102 3.31 4.26 6.08
CA ALA A 102 3.89 4.76 7.32
C ALA A 102 5.21 4.04 7.61
N PRO A 103 6.29 4.75 7.95
CA PRO A 103 7.49 4.12 8.46
C PRO A 103 7.23 3.58 9.87
N VAL A 104 7.77 2.41 10.18
CA VAL A 104 7.87 1.92 11.55
C VAL A 104 9.05 2.63 12.18
N LYS A 105 8.81 3.36 13.27
CA LYS A 105 9.89 4.07 13.96
C LYS A 105 10.89 3.04 14.50
N PRO A 106 12.19 3.16 14.16
CA PRO A 106 13.23 2.33 14.75
C PRO A 106 13.28 2.49 16.27
N ALA A 107 13.89 1.54 16.98
CA ALA A 107 14.05 1.65 18.43
C ALA A 107 14.93 2.86 18.85
N GLY A 108 15.80 3.33 17.95
CA GLY A 108 16.57 4.56 18.11
C GLY A 108 16.20 5.61 17.05
N ASP A 109 17.12 6.56 16.82
CA ASP A 109 16.96 7.56 15.78
C ASP A 109 17.19 6.96 14.39
N TYR A 110 16.61 7.58 13.37
CA TYR A 110 16.92 7.25 11.99
C TYR A 110 18.40 7.50 11.70
N VAL A 111 19.11 6.50 11.18
CA VAL A 111 20.49 6.68 10.73
C VAL A 111 20.49 7.56 9.49
N GLN A 112 21.40 8.54 9.43
CA GLN A 112 21.53 9.40 8.25
C GLN A 112 21.88 8.58 7.01
N GLY A 113 21.10 8.75 5.95
CA GLY A 113 21.33 8.06 4.69
C GLY A 113 20.21 8.26 3.69
N ILE A 114 20.43 7.76 2.48
CA ILE A 114 19.39 7.65 1.45
C ILE A 114 18.77 6.27 1.59
N TYR A 115 17.48 6.24 1.90
CA TYR A 115 16.69 5.01 1.99
C TYR A 115 15.93 4.81 0.69
N ALA A 116 15.98 3.60 0.16
CA ALA A 116 15.18 3.20 -0.99
C ALA A 116 14.61 1.81 -0.77
N GLY A 117 13.47 1.54 -1.40
CA GLY A 117 12.78 0.28 -1.29
C GLY A 117 11.66 0.18 -2.30
N GLN A 118 11.09 -1.01 -2.39
CA GLN A 118 9.93 -1.31 -3.21
C GLN A 118 9.09 -2.34 -2.48
N PHE A 119 7.77 -2.29 -2.69
CA PHE A 119 6.86 -3.31 -2.21
C PHE A 119 5.90 -3.65 -3.35
N HIS A 120 5.37 -4.87 -3.30
CA HIS A 120 4.35 -5.30 -4.24
C HIS A 120 3.09 -5.65 -3.45
N MET A 121 1.98 -5.08 -3.89
CA MET A 121 0.67 -5.34 -3.33
C MET A 121 -0.14 -6.11 -4.36
N MET A 122 -0.79 -7.18 -3.90
CA MET A 122 -1.67 -8.00 -4.71
C MET A 122 -3.13 -7.69 -4.34
N PHE A 123 -3.97 -7.64 -5.36
CA PHE A 123 -5.42 -7.62 -5.21
C PHE A 123 -6.00 -8.88 -5.84
N GLU A 124 -6.94 -9.51 -5.15
CA GLU A 124 -7.58 -10.73 -5.62
C GLU A 124 -9.09 -10.56 -5.61
N SER A 125 -9.74 -11.05 -6.66
CA SER A 125 -11.19 -11.12 -6.76
C SER A 125 -11.67 -12.53 -6.42
N HIS A 126 -12.62 -12.65 -5.51
CA HIS A 126 -13.20 -13.94 -5.09
C HIS A 126 -14.32 -14.38 -6.03
N ILE A 127 -13.99 -14.59 -7.30
CA ILE A 127 -14.93 -15.14 -8.27
C ILE A 127 -15.12 -16.63 -7.91
N PRO A 128 -16.36 -17.10 -7.69
CA PRO A 128 -16.66 -18.51 -7.45
C PRO A 128 -16.23 -19.44 -8.61
#